data_AF-A0A150WSH0-F1
#
_entry.id   AF-A0A150WSH0-F1
#
_cell.length_a   1.000
_cell.length_b   1.000
_cell.length_c   1.000
_cell.angle_alpha   90.00
_cell.angle_beta   90.00
_cell.angle_gamma   90.00
#
_symmetry.space_group_name_H-M   'P 1'
#
loop_
_entity.id
_entity.type
_entity.pdbx_description
1 polymer ?
#
loop_
_entity_poly.entity_id
_entity_poly.type
_entity_poly.pdbx_seq_one_letter_code
_entity_poly.pdbx_strand_id
1 'polypeptide(L)'
;MTRIVTLLNEKNHYLEKFYSLNEVELVNFAQGQFDNIEHFYQTRERILDVLKYVDAQVEKAHNDIDMVAEVDANARQEIKEALRIKDEYVTRIIEQDIQVLACIEMAKNSIIKELQEVRRGRKAVGGYKTKTFNNRLNEEA
;
A
#
# COMPACT_ATOMS: atom_id res chain seq x y z
N MET A 1 -5.45 -33.86 -8.45
CA MET A 1 -5.29 -32.54 -7.81
C MET A 1 -6.49 -32.29 -6.93
N THR A 2 -6.29 -32.09 -5.63
CA THR A 2 -7.38 -31.87 -4.67
C THR A 2 -7.87 -30.42 -4.73
N ARG A 3 -9.16 -30.19 -4.46
CA ARG A 3 -9.76 -28.83 -4.48
C ARG A 3 -9.01 -27.84 -3.58
N ILE A 4 -8.49 -28.29 -2.44
CA ILE A 4 -7.67 -27.49 -1.53
C ILE A 4 -6.39 -27.00 -2.21
N VAL A 5 -5.67 -27.86 -2.94
CA VAL A 5 -4.44 -27.46 -3.62
C VAL A 5 -4.74 -26.38 -4.67
N THR A 6 -5.83 -26.51 -5.42
CA THR A 6 -6.25 -25.47 -6.38
C THR A 6 -6.49 -24.13 -5.69
N LEU A 7 -7.21 -24.12 -4.56
CA LEU A 7 -7.51 -22.91 -3.80
C LEU A 7 -6.25 -22.28 -3.18
N LEU A 8 -5.32 -23.09 -2.67
CA LEU A 8 -4.04 -22.60 -2.14
C LEU A 8 -3.17 -21.98 -3.23
N ASN A 9 -3.13 -22.58 -4.42
CA ASN A 9 -2.42 -22.01 -5.55
C ASN A 9 -3.07 -20.72 -6.06
N GLU A 10 -4.40 -20.64 -6.07
CA GLU A 10 -5.12 -19.41 -6.37
C GLU A 10 -4.81 -18.32 -5.35
N LYS A 11 -4.77 -18.66 -4.05
CA LYS A 11 -4.34 -17.74 -2.99
C LYS A 11 -2.93 -17.20 -3.27
N ASN A 12 -1.99 -18.07 -3.61
CA ASN A 12 -0.61 -17.69 -3.92
C ASN A 12 -0.52 -16.77 -5.13
N HIS A 13 -1.32 -17.01 -6.18
CA HIS A 13 -1.40 -16.13 -7.35
C HIS A 13 -1.85 -14.71 -6.99
N TYR A 14 -2.83 -14.57 -6.09
CA TYR A 14 -3.26 -13.25 -5.64
C TYR A 14 -2.25 -12.57 -4.71
N LEU A 15 -1.52 -13.34 -3.90
CA LEU A 15 -0.39 -12.81 -3.12
C LEU A 15 0.75 -12.32 -4.02
N GLU A 16 1.08 -13.05 -5.09
CA GLU A 16 2.06 -12.63 -6.09
C GLU A 16 1.64 -11.32 -6.78
N LYS A 17 0.36 -11.20 -7.16
CA LYS A 17 -0.19 -9.96 -7.71
C LYS A 17 -0.08 -8.79 -6.73
N PHE A 18 -0.37 -9.03 -5.46
CA PHE A 18 -0.24 -8.02 -4.41
C PHE A 18 1.20 -7.55 -4.26
N TYR A 19 2.13 -8.51 -4.18
CA TYR A 19 3.57 -8.25 -4.11
C TYR A 19 4.06 -7.44 -5.32
N SER A 20 3.66 -7.82 -6.53
CA SER A 20 4.07 -7.15 -7.77
C SER A 20 3.53 -5.73 -7.86
N LEU A 21 2.27 -5.52 -7.45
CA LEU A 21 1.67 -4.19 -7.37
C LEU A 21 2.45 -3.29 -6.40
N ASN A 22 2.82 -3.83 -5.23
CA ASN A 22 3.65 -3.11 -4.26
C ASN A 22 5.03 -2.76 -4.83
N GLU A 23 5.70 -3.66 -5.54
CA GLU A 23 7.01 -3.34 -6.14
C GLU A 23 6.94 -2.19 -7.14
N VAL A 24 5.94 -2.20 -8.02
CA VAL A 24 5.76 -1.15 -9.04
C VAL A 24 5.54 0.20 -8.37
N GLU A 25 4.63 0.27 -7.40
CA GLU A 25 4.30 1.54 -6.76
C GLU A 25 5.39 2.02 -5.79
N LEU A 26 6.17 1.12 -5.18
CA LEU A 26 7.36 1.51 -4.40
C LEU A 26 8.38 2.27 -5.25
N VAL A 27 8.59 1.85 -6.50
CA VAL A 27 9.46 2.59 -7.44
C VAL A 27 8.92 3.99 -7.72
N ASN A 28 7.60 4.13 -7.90
CA ASN A 28 6.96 5.43 -8.10
C ASN A 28 7.09 6.32 -6.85
N PHE A 29 6.81 5.78 -5.66
CA PHE A 29 6.89 6.50 -4.39
C PHE A 29 8.32 6.94 -4.07
N ALA A 30 9.32 6.12 -4.37
CA ALA A 30 10.73 6.49 -4.21
C ALA A 30 11.12 7.69 -5.10
N GLN A 31 10.44 7.89 -6.23
CA GLN A 31 10.62 9.03 -7.13
C GLN A 31 9.71 10.23 -6.76
N GLY A 32 8.94 10.14 -5.67
CA GLY A 32 8.00 11.17 -5.26
C GLY A 32 6.72 11.24 -6.09
N GLN A 33 6.44 10.21 -6.91
CA GLN A 33 5.24 10.14 -7.75
C GLN A 33 4.12 9.45 -6.98
N PHE A 34 3.12 10.23 -6.54
CA PHE A 34 1.99 9.74 -5.74
C PHE A 34 0.64 9.88 -6.45
N ASP A 35 0.62 10.24 -7.73
CA ASP A 35 -0.62 10.51 -8.48
C ASP A 35 -1.58 9.31 -8.51
N ASN A 36 -1.04 8.09 -8.46
CA ASN A 36 -1.81 6.84 -8.50
C ASN A 36 -2.10 6.23 -7.12
N ILE A 37 -1.82 6.94 -6.01
CA ILE A 37 -1.92 6.37 -4.65
C ILE A 37 -3.33 5.85 -4.33
N GLU A 38 -4.38 6.52 -4.80
CA GLU A 38 -5.76 6.09 -4.62
C GLU A 38 -6.07 4.81 -5.41
N HIS A 39 -5.62 4.74 -6.67
CA HIS A 39 -5.77 3.54 -7.49
C HIS A 39 -5.02 2.34 -6.91
N PHE A 40 -3.79 2.58 -6.40
CA PHE A 40 -3.00 1.59 -5.69
C PHE A 40 -3.76 1.04 -4.47
N TYR A 41 -4.27 1.92 -3.61
CA TYR A 41 -5.05 1.53 -2.43
C TYR A 41 -6.29 0.73 -2.81
N GLN A 42 -7.08 1.20 -3.76
CA GLN A 42 -8.29 0.52 -4.21
C GLN A 42 -8.00 -0.86 -4.81
N THR A 43 -6.91 -0.98 -5.58
CA THR A 43 -6.52 -2.27 -6.18
C THR A 43 -6.07 -3.26 -5.12
N ARG A 44 -5.32 -2.80 -4.10
CA ARG A 44 -4.95 -3.62 -2.95
C ARG A 44 -6.17 -4.13 -2.19
N GLU A 45 -7.14 -3.25 -1.91
CA GLU A 45 -8.35 -3.65 -1.18
C GLU A 45 -9.14 -4.73 -1.95
N ARG A 46 -9.28 -4.58 -3.27
CA ARG A 46 -9.91 -5.60 -4.12
C ARG A 46 -9.18 -6.93 -4.08
N ILE A 47 -7.85 -6.94 -4.09
CA ILE A 47 -7.07 -8.18 -3.97
C ILE A 47 -7.30 -8.82 -2.59
N LEU A 48 -7.33 -8.03 -1.51
CA LEU A 48 -7.62 -8.52 -0.16
C LEU A 48 -9.02 -9.13 -0.08
N ASP A 49 -10.02 -8.54 -0.72
CA ASP A 49 -11.37 -9.10 -0.76
C ASP A 49 -11.43 -10.46 -1.47
N VAL A 50 -10.68 -10.62 -2.56
CA VAL A 50 -10.55 -11.92 -3.22
C VAL A 50 -9.83 -12.92 -2.33
N LEU A 51 -8.75 -12.51 -1.64
CA LEU A 51 -8.05 -13.38 -0.69
C LEU A 51 -8.95 -13.83 0.47
N LYS A 52 -9.76 -12.93 1.04
CA LYS A 52 -10.77 -13.27 2.07
C LYS A 52 -11.76 -14.31 1.55
N TYR A 53 -12.24 -14.15 0.30
CA TYR A 53 -13.13 -15.12 -0.33
C TYR A 53 -12.47 -16.48 -0.51
N VAL A 54 -11.24 -16.53 -1.03
CA VAL A 54 -10.49 -17.77 -1.22
C VAL A 54 -10.26 -18.46 0.13
N ASP A 55 -9.93 -17.71 1.18
CA ASP A 55 -9.76 -18.26 2.53
C ASP A 55 -11.03 -18.92 3.07
N ALA A 56 -12.19 -18.29 2.89
CA ALA A 56 -13.47 -18.90 3.24
C ALA A 56 -13.76 -20.19 2.43
N GLN A 57 -13.34 -20.25 1.16
CA GLN A 57 -13.46 -21.46 0.35
C GLN A 57 -12.50 -22.57 0.80
N VAL A 58 -11.28 -22.22 1.21
CA VAL A 58 -10.29 -23.17 1.76
C VAL A 58 -10.81 -23.79 3.04
N GLU A 59 -11.32 -22.97 3.96
CA GLU A 59 -11.90 -23.44 5.23
C GLU A 59 -13.07 -24.40 4.99
N LYS A 60 -13.99 -24.02 4.08
CA LYS A 60 -15.10 -24.89 3.70
C LYS A 60 -14.62 -26.22 3.11
N ALA A 61 -13.67 -26.17 2.17
CA ALA A 61 -13.12 -27.37 1.54
C ALA A 61 -12.36 -28.26 2.53
N HIS A 62 -11.74 -27.69 3.55
CA HIS A 62 -11.08 -28.44 4.63
C HIS A 62 -12.10 -29.20 5.49
N ASN A 63 -13.15 -28.51 5.95
CA ASN A 63 -14.21 -29.12 6.74
C ASN A 63 -14.95 -30.25 5.99
N ASP A 64 -15.13 -30.10 4.67
CA ASP A 64 -15.75 -31.12 3.82
C ASP A 64 -14.87 -32.38 3.65
N ILE A 65 -13.54 -32.25 3.71
CA ILE A 65 -12.59 -33.37 3.56
C ILE A 65 -12.47 -34.21 4.84
N ASP A 66 -12.50 -33.57 6.01
CA ASP A 66 -12.47 -34.24 7.32
C ASP A 66 -13.63 -35.24 7.51
N MET A 67 -14.68 -35.14 6.69
CA MET A 67 -15.82 -36.06 6.72
C MET A 67 -15.70 -37.29 5.80
N VAL A 68 -14.74 -37.36 4.85
CA VAL A 68 -14.84 -38.34 3.74
C VAL A 68 -13.56 -39.12 3.39
N ALA A 69 -12.32 -38.65 3.56
CA ALA A 69 -11.15 -39.44 3.10
C ALA A 69 -9.78 -39.05 3.67
N GLU A 70 -8.87 -40.04 3.73
CA GLU A 70 -7.41 -39.83 3.88
C GLU A 70 -6.87 -39.00 2.70
N VAL A 71 -6.13 -37.94 3.01
CA VAL A 71 -5.43 -37.11 2.01
C VAL A 71 -4.24 -37.89 1.44
N ASP A 72 -4.23 -38.06 0.12
CA ASP A 72 -3.12 -38.69 -0.62
C ASP A 72 -1.76 -38.03 -0.31
N ALA A 73 -0.69 -38.83 -0.27
CA ALA A 73 0.64 -38.38 0.09
C ALA A 73 1.19 -37.30 -0.85
N ASN A 74 0.86 -37.38 -2.15
CA ASN A 74 1.24 -36.35 -3.13
C ASN A 74 0.51 -35.02 -2.87
N ALA A 75 -0.80 -35.08 -2.59
CA ALA A 75 -1.58 -33.89 -2.26
C ALA A 75 -1.06 -33.20 -0.99
N ARG A 76 -0.60 -33.98 0.01
CA ARG A 76 0.01 -33.43 1.23
C ARG A 76 1.30 -32.66 0.94
N GLN A 77 2.12 -33.16 0.02
CA GLN A 77 3.34 -32.47 -0.40
C GLN A 77 3.04 -31.17 -1.15
N GLU A 78 2.04 -31.18 -2.05
CA GLU A 78 1.59 -29.99 -2.77
C GLU A 78 1.05 -28.91 -1.81
N ILE A 79 0.25 -29.30 -0.83
CA ILE A 79 -0.24 -28.39 0.22
C ILE A 79 0.92 -27.75 0.98
N LYS A 80 1.93 -28.55 1.36
CA LYS A 80 3.09 -28.05 2.11
C LYS A 80 3.89 -27.03 1.30
N GLU A 81 4.11 -27.28 0.02
CA GLU A 81 4.81 -26.32 -0.85
C GLU A 81 3.99 -25.04 -1.03
N ALA A 82 2.68 -25.17 -1.27
CA ALA A 82 1.80 -24.01 -1.43
C ALA A 82 1.77 -23.13 -0.16
N LEU A 83 1.77 -23.74 1.05
CA LEU A 83 1.87 -23.00 2.30
C LEU A 83 3.23 -22.31 2.47
N ARG A 84 4.33 -22.94 2.04
CA ARG A 84 5.66 -22.33 2.07
C ARG A 84 5.74 -21.08 1.19
N ILE A 85 5.22 -21.19 -0.04
CA ILE A 85 5.15 -20.07 -0.99
C ILE A 85 4.30 -18.93 -0.41
N LYS A 86 3.14 -19.28 0.18
CA LYS A 86 2.27 -18.31 0.85
C LYS A 86 3.01 -17.55 1.96
N ASP A 87 3.73 -18.25 2.83
CA ASP A 87 4.49 -17.63 3.92
C ASP A 87 5.59 -16.70 3.38
N GLU A 88 6.29 -17.10 2.32
CA GLU A 88 7.31 -16.27 1.66
C GLU A 88 6.71 -14.95 1.12
N TYR A 89 5.61 -15.01 0.37
CA TYR A 89 4.96 -13.79 -0.14
C TYR A 89 4.45 -12.90 0.98
N VAL A 90 3.83 -13.47 2.02
CA VAL A 90 3.31 -12.68 3.15
C VAL A 90 4.45 -11.93 3.85
N THR A 91 5.57 -12.59 4.14
CA THR A 91 6.73 -11.92 4.75
C THR A 91 7.22 -10.76 3.90
N ARG A 92 7.39 -10.96 2.58
CA ARG A 92 7.87 -9.90 1.68
C ARG A 92 6.88 -8.75 1.54
N ILE A 93 5.59 -9.04 1.47
CA ILE A 93 4.54 -8.00 1.40
C ILE A 93 4.58 -7.11 2.65
N ILE A 94 4.77 -7.70 3.83
CA ILE A 94 4.89 -6.93 5.09
C ILE A 94 6.12 -6.01 5.04
N GLU A 95 7.25 -6.49 4.54
CA GLU A 95 8.46 -5.67 4.37
C GLU A 95 8.24 -4.52 3.38
N GLN A 96 7.55 -4.78 2.27
CA GLN A 96 7.16 -3.74 1.30
C GLN A 96 6.24 -2.69 1.93
N ASP A 97 5.26 -3.11 2.73
CA ASP A 97 4.31 -2.19 3.37
C ASP A 97 5.01 -1.23 4.35
N ILE A 98 6.06 -1.70 5.05
CA ILE A 98 6.91 -0.83 5.87
C ILE A 98 7.61 0.22 4.99
N GLN A 99 8.10 -0.16 3.82
CA GLN A 99 8.74 0.77 2.88
C GLN A 99 7.74 1.78 2.30
N VAL A 100 6.53 1.34 1.96
CA VAL A 100 5.44 2.21 1.46
C VAL A 100 5.12 3.27 2.51
N LEU A 101 4.94 2.85 3.78
CA LEU A 101 4.68 3.78 4.88
C LEU A 101 5.83 4.79 5.06
N ALA A 102 7.08 4.34 4.97
CA ALA A 102 8.23 5.22 5.06
C ALA A 102 8.24 6.29 3.95
N CYS A 103 7.94 5.90 2.70
CA CYS A 103 7.85 6.83 1.57
C CYS A 103 6.74 7.87 1.76
N ILE A 104 5.57 7.44 2.23
CA ILE A 104 4.43 8.33 2.51
C ILE A 104 4.78 9.32 3.63
N GLU A 105 5.42 8.86 4.71
CA GLU A 105 5.85 9.73 5.81
C GLU A 105 6.87 10.77 5.36
N MET A 106 7.84 10.38 4.53
CA MET A 106 8.79 11.32 3.93
C MET A 106 8.10 12.38 3.08
N ALA A 107 7.19 11.98 2.19
CA ALA A 107 6.44 12.88 1.33
C ALA A 107 5.59 13.86 2.16
N LYS A 108 4.87 13.36 3.16
CA LYS A 108 4.09 14.18 4.10
C LYS A 108 4.97 15.24 4.77
N ASN A 109 6.16 14.85 5.24
CA ASN A 109 7.08 15.78 5.88
C ASN A 109 7.64 16.83 4.91
N SER A 110 7.88 16.49 3.65
CA SER A 110 8.28 17.46 2.60
C SER A 110 7.19 18.50 2.38
N ILE A 111 5.95 18.05 2.17
CA ILE A 111 4.80 18.93 1.93
C ILE A 111 4.58 19.88 3.11
N ILE A 112 4.73 19.41 4.36
CA ILE A 112 4.60 20.26 5.55
C ILE A 112 5.66 21.36 5.56
N LYS A 113 6.92 21.06 5.21
CA LYS A 113 7.99 22.05 5.14
C LYS A 113 7.70 23.10 4.06
N GLU A 114 7.32 22.66 2.86
CA GLU A 114 6.97 23.55 1.74
C GLU A 114 5.80 24.48 2.12
N LEU A 115 4.76 23.96 2.76
CA LEU A 115 3.63 24.76 3.25
C LEU A 115 4.06 25.81 4.28
N GLN A 116 4.99 25.47 5.18
CA GLN A 116 5.53 26.41 6.15
C GLN A 116 6.34 27.52 5.47
N GLU A 117 7.14 27.19 4.46
CA GLU A 117 7.91 28.14 3.67
C GLU A 117 7.01 29.10 2.89
N VAL A 118 5.99 28.59 2.20
CA VAL A 118 4.99 29.42 1.50
C VAL A 118 4.29 30.37 2.48
N ARG A 119 3.92 29.90 3.67
CA ARG A 119 3.33 30.76 4.72
C ARG A 119 4.30 31.86 5.18
N ARG A 120 5.58 31.55 5.37
CA ARG A 120 6.62 32.54 5.72
C ARG A 120 6.84 33.55 4.59
N GLY A 121 6.93 33.09 3.34
CA GLY A 121 7.05 33.94 2.15
C GLY A 121 5.87 34.90 1.99
N ARG A 122 4.63 34.42 2.17
CA ARG A 122 3.43 35.29 2.15
C ARG A 122 3.47 36.36 3.24
N LYS A 123 3.92 36.04 4.46
CA LYS A 123 4.10 37.04 5.54
C LYS A 123 5.15 38.09 5.17
N ALA A 124 6.28 37.67 4.60
CA ALA A 124 7.32 38.59 4.16
C ALA A 124 6.81 39.55 3.07
N VAL A 125 6.16 39.03 2.02
CA VAL A 125 5.58 39.84 0.94
C VAL A 125 4.48 40.78 1.45
N GLY A 126 3.64 40.33 2.39
CA GLY A 126 2.65 41.17 3.06
C GLY A 126 3.29 42.34 3.82
N GLY A 127 4.41 42.11 4.51
CA GLY A 127 5.15 43.15 5.21
C GLY A 127 5.78 44.21 4.29
N TYR A 128 6.15 43.85 3.06
CA TYR A 128 6.67 44.80 2.08
C TYR A 128 5.57 45.67 1.44
N LYS A 129 4.36 45.16 1.23
CA LYS A 129 3.25 45.96 0.67
C LYS A 129 2.78 47.09 1.60
N THR A 130 2.89 46.92 2.91
CA THR A 130 2.36 47.88 3.91
C THR A 130 3.27 49.09 4.15
N LYS A 131 4.58 49.02 3.84
CA LYS A 131 5.52 50.13 4.11
C LYS A 131 5.49 51.27 3.09
N THR A 132 4.70 51.18 2.02
CA THR A 132 4.69 52.17 0.93
C THR A 132 3.58 53.22 1.02
N PHE A 133 2.70 53.20 2.03
CA PHE A 133 1.50 54.07 2.05
C PHE A 133 1.34 55.02 3.25
N ASN A 134 2.32 55.15 4.15
CA ASN A 134 2.23 56.10 5.28
C ASN A 134 3.15 57.34 5.19
N ASN A 135 3.87 57.54 4.09
CA ASN A 135 4.52 58.82 3.80
C ASN A 135 3.63 59.69 2.90
N ARG A 136 2.49 60.15 3.42
CA ARG A 136 1.81 61.34 2.89
C ARG A 136 2.06 62.50 3.86
N LEU A 137 3.11 63.25 3.53
CA LEU A 137 3.23 64.71 3.62
C LEU A 137 2.73 65.35 4.93
N ASN A 138 3.62 65.40 5.92
CA ASN A 138 3.70 66.58 6.78
C ASN A 138 4.60 67.59 6.03
N GLU A 139 4.00 68.38 5.14
CA GLU A 139 4.59 69.67 4.74
C GLU A 139 3.92 70.75 5.60
N GLU A 140 4.76 71.54 6.27
CA GLU A 140 4.42 72.66 7.14
C GLU A 140 3.70 73.78 6.38
N ALA A 141 2.68 74.37 7.01
CA ALA A 141 2.31 75.80 6.90
C ALA A 141 1.42 76.19 8.08
#